data_AF-A0A318M4R4-F1
#
_entry.id   AF-A0A318M4R4-F1
#
_cell.length_a   1.000
_cell.length_b   1.000
_cell.length_c   1.000
_cell.angle_alpha   90.00
_cell.angle_beta   90.00
_cell.angle_gamma   90.00
#
_symmetry.space_group_name_H-M   'P 1'
#
loop_
_entity.id
_entity.type
_entity.pdbx_description
1 polymer ?
#
loop_
_entity_poly.entity_id
_entity_poly.type
_entity_poly.pdbx_seq_one_letter_code
_entity_poly.pdbx_strand_id
1 'polypeptide(L)'
;MTAEPEQRIEPVPWEEWDRPRDQWLMAEHNCNTWPRSLLLEVCARIVFPTVLMVSVYLLLAGHHDAGGGFSGGLVAGLAFVLRYVAGGSAELAATVRIRPPVVIGSGLSIAVITALVPALSGQPVLSSAIWKLTLPVLGELKITTNLFLDIGVYLLIVGVVIDLLRTVGAGTELGGPGLDDETLEREEVERT
;
A
#
# COMPACT_ATOMS: atom_id res chain seq x y z
N MET A 1 -49.78 41.34 3.23
CA MET A 1 -48.71 42.14 3.86
C MET A 1 -48.54 41.61 5.28
N THR A 2 -47.96 40.43 5.39
CA THR A 2 -47.72 39.70 6.63
C THR A 2 -46.26 39.92 7.00
N ALA A 3 -46.02 40.50 8.18
CA ALA A 3 -44.68 40.79 8.68
C ALA A 3 -43.88 39.48 8.91
N GLU A 4 -42.60 39.48 8.55
CA GLU A 4 -41.67 38.42 8.94
C GLU A 4 -41.47 38.41 10.46
N PRO A 5 -41.28 37.23 11.09
CA PRO A 5 -40.94 37.16 12.50
C PRO A 5 -39.52 37.69 12.73
N GLU A 6 -39.42 38.70 13.58
CA GLU A 6 -38.17 39.28 14.07
C GLU A 6 -37.33 38.18 14.75
N GLN A 7 -36.16 37.86 14.16
CA GLN A 7 -35.22 36.92 14.76
C GLN A 7 -34.70 37.50 16.07
N ARG A 8 -35.24 36.99 17.18
CA ARG A 8 -34.74 37.25 18.53
C ARG A 8 -33.33 36.69 18.64
N ILE A 9 -32.32 37.57 18.63
CA ILE A 9 -30.95 37.19 18.97
C ILE A 9 -30.96 36.87 20.46
N GLU A 10 -30.95 35.57 20.79
CA GLU A 10 -30.78 35.13 22.16
C GLU A 10 -29.36 35.53 22.63
N PRO A 11 -29.22 36.15 23.81
CA PRO A 11 -27.92 36.51 24.33
C PRO A 11 -27.12 35.24 24.58
N VAL A 12 -25.96 35.16 23.93
CA VAL A 12 -25.00 34.08 24.14
C VAL A 12 -24.65 34.02 25.64
N PRO A 13 -24.74 32.86 26.30
CA PRO A 13 -24.40 32.73 27.72
C PRO A 13 -23.00 33.25 28.01
N TRP A 14 -22.82 33.91 29.15
CA TRP A 14 -21.57 34.56 29.51
C TRP A 14 -20.42 33.54 29.68
N GLU A 15 -20.72 32.24 29.89
CA GLU A 15 -19.74 31.16 29.92
C GLU A 15 -19.04 30.93 28.57
N GLU A 16 -19.65 31.34 27.45
CA GLU A 16 -19.09 31.14 26.11
C GLU A 16 -18.22 32.32 25.64
N TRP A 17 -18.17 33.42 26.40
CA TRP A 17 -17.45 34.63 26.01
C TRP A 17 -15.93 34.46 26.02
N ASP A 18 -15.43 33.58 26.90
CA ASP A 18 -14.01 33.21 27.03
C ASP A 18 -13.62 31.97 26.22
N ARG A 19 -14.57 31.32 25.53
CA ARG A 19 -14.20 30.26 24.59
C ARG A 19 -13.50 30.92 23.40
N PRO A 20 -12.26 30.51 23.08
CA PRO A 20 -11.56 31.04 21.92
C PRO A 20 -12.35 30.70 20.66
N ARG A 21 -13.11 31.68 20.15
CA ARG A 21 -13.95 31.54 18.95
C ARG A 21 -13.13 31.29 17.69
N ASP A 22 -11.90 31.80 17.69
CA ASP A 22 -10.94 31.60 16.62
C ASP A 22 -9.76 30.81 17.16
N GLN A 23 -9.55 29.62 16.60
CA GLN A 23 -8.37 28.81 16.84
C GLN A 23 -7.19 29.46 16.09
N TRP A 24 -6.72 30.59 16.62
CA TRP A 24 -5.73 31.45 15.96
C TRP A 24 -4.30 30.87 16.04
N LEU A 25 -4.11 29.88 16.91
CA LEU A 25 -3.03 28.93 16.76
C LEU A 25 -3.54 27.80 15.89
N MET A 26 -2.99 27.73 14.68
CA MET A 26 -2.89 26.48 13.93
C MET A 26 -2.03 25.51 14.76
N ALA A 27 -2.53 25.07 15.92
CA ALA A 27 -2.04 23.89 16.60
C ALA A 27 -2.47 22.73 15.71
N GLU A 28 -1.70 22.57 14.63
CA GLU A 28 -1.45 21.40 13.83
C GLU A 28 -2.34 20.22 14.19
N HIS A 29 -3.59 20.24 13.71
CA HIS A 29 -4.54 19.13 13.79
C HIS A 29 -4.09 17.88 13.01
N ASN A 30 -2.78 17.72 12.75
CA ASN A 30 -2.19 16.55 12.11
C ASN A 30 -0.78 16.23 12.62
N CYS A 31 -0.47 16.51 13.88
CA CYS A 31 0.62 15.79 14.54
C CYS A 31 0.13 14.37 14.82
N ASN A 32 0.31 13.45 13.87
CA ASN A 32 0.19 12.02 14.11
C ASN A 32 0.90 11.71 15.44
N THR A 33 0.15 11.28 16.46
CA THR A 33 0.55 11.24 17.88
C THR A 33 1.65 10.21 18.19
N TRP A 34 2.19 9.55 17.17
CA TRP A 34 3.27 8.58 17.31
C TRP A 34 4.64 9.26 17.17
N PRO A 35 5.58 9.02 18.12
CA PRO A 35 6.94 9.51 17.96
C PRO A 35 7.58 8.87 16.72
N ARG A 36 7.76 9.68 15.67
CA ARG A 36 8.46 9.27 14.45
C ARG A 36 9.94 9.05 14.77
N SER A 37 10.38 7.81 14.68
CA SER A 37 11.80 7.48 14.83
C SER A 37 12.57 7.86 13.57
N LEU A 38 13.29 8.99 13.61
CA LEU A 38 14.18 9.42 12.54
C LEU A 38 15.20 8.35 12.15
N LEU A 39 15.68 7.58 13.13
CA LEU A 39 16.62 6.48 12.89
C LEU A 39 15.97 5.35 12.09
N LEU A 40 14.71 5.00 12.38
CA LEU A 40 13.97 3.99 11.62
C LEU A 40 13.72 4.44 10.17
N GLU A 41 13.38 5.71 9.98
CA GLU A 41 13.13 6.28 8.64
C GLU A 41 14.39 6.25 7.78
N VAL A 42 15.53 6.69 8.32
CA VAL A 42 16.82 6.67 7.62
C VAL A 42 17.25 5.24 7.31
N CYS A 43 17.15 4.33 8.28
CA CYS A 43 17.46 2.91 8.09
C CYS A 43 16.56 2.29 7.00
N ALA A 44 15.25 2.49 7.06
CA ALA A 44 14.32 1.97 6.06
C ALA A 44 14.61 2.53 4.66
N ARG A 45 15.02 3.80 4.54
CA ARG A 45 15.39 4.42 3.27
C ARG A 45 16.60 3.77 2.61
N ILE A 46 17.58 3.34 3.41
CA ILE A 46 18.79 2.65 2.94
C ILE A 46 18.51 1.17 2.66
N VAL A 47 17.79 0.49 3.56
CA VAL A 47 17.50 -0.94 3.47
C VAL A 47 16.54 -1.26 2.32
N PHE A 48 15.56 -0.40 2.05
CA PHE A 48 14.56 -0.61 1.00
C PHE A 48 15.13 -0.97 -0.37
N PRO A 49 16.03 -0.17 -1.00
CA PRO A 49 16.59 -0.53 -2.30
C PRO A 49 17.45 -1.80 -2.23
N THR A 50 18.14 -2.06 -1.12
CA THR A 50 18.93 -3.29 -0.95
C THR A 50 18.03 -4.53 -0.93
N VAL A 51 16.93 -4.49 -0.17
CA VAL A 51 15.97 -5.60 -0.10
C VAL A 51 15.26 -5.80 -1.44
N LEU A 52 14.93 -4.72 -2.16
CA LEU A 52 14.39 -4.85 -3.52
C LEU A 52 15.38 -5.48 -4.49
N MET A 53 16.67 -5.15 -4.37
CA MET A 53 17.70 -5.79 -5.18
C MET A 53 17.80 -7.30 -4.90
N VAL A 54 17.74 -7.70 -3.62
CA VAL A 54 17.71 -9.12 -3.21
C VAL A 54 16.44 -9.81 -3.70
N SER A 55 15.30 -9.14 -3.62
CA SER A 55 14.01 -9.64 -4.12
C SER A 55 14.04 -9.91 -5.62
N VAL A 56 14.61 -9.00 -6.42
CA VAL A 56 14.81 -9.19 -7.86
C VAL A 56 15.82 -10.31 -8.13
N TYR A 57 16.87 -10.42 -7.32
CA TYR A 57 17.80 -11.56 -7.41
C TYR A 57 17.07 -12.90 -7.17
N LEU A 58 16.20 -13.00 -6.17
CA LEU A 58 15.42 -14.21 -5.90
C LEU A 58 14.45 -14.56 -7.03
N LEU A 59 13.86 -13.55 -7.67
CA LEU A 59 13.03 -13.71 -8.86
C LEU A 59 13.81 -14.35 -10.02
N LEU A 60 15.05 -13.90 -10.25
CA LEU A 60 15.90 -14.39 -11.35
C LEU A 60 16.61 -15.72 -11.01
N ALA A 61 16.96 -15.94 -9.74
CA ALA A 61 17.65 -17.15 -9.27
C ALA A 61 16.73 -18.38 -9.28
N GLY A 62 15.41 -18.19 -9.30
CA GLY A 62 14.42 -19.28 -9.32
C GLY A 62 14.52 -20.24 -10.51
N HIS A 63 15.27 -19.89 -11.57
CA HIS A 63 15.50 -20.78 -12.72
C HIS A 63 16.45 -21.94 -12.45
N HIS A 64 17.26 -21.84 -11.40
CA HIS A 64 18.35 -22.80 -11.14
C HIS A 64 18.38 -23.34 -9.71
N ASP A 65 17.70 -22.70 -8.75
CA ASP A 65 17.70 -23.06 -7.33
C ASP A 65 16.34 -22.78 -6.65
N ALA A 66 16.22 -23.13 -5.36
CA ALA A 66 15.03 -22.80 -4.56
C ALA A 66 14.86 -21.26 -4.43
N GLY A 67 13.93 -20.71 -5.22
CA GLY A 67 13.67 -19.26 -5.37
C GLY A 67 12.38 -19.01 -6.16
N GLY A 68 12.30 -17.88 -6.89
CA GLY A 68 11.24 -17.61 -7.86
C GLY A 68 10.36 -16.40 -7.54
N GLY A 69 9.26 -16.28 -8.28
CA GLY A 69 8.36 -15.13 -8.22
C GLY A 69 7.67 -14.94 -6.88
N PHE A 70 7.36 -16.05 -6.19
CA PHE A 70 6.70 -16.04 -4.89
C PHE A 70 7.61 -15.50 -3.78
N SER A 71 8.79 -16.10 -3.58
CA SER A 71 9.74 -15.68 -2.54
C SER A 71 10.27 -14.27 -2.81
N GLY A 72 10.59 -13.95 -4.07
CA GLY A 72 10.94 -12.59 -4.48
C GLY A 72 9.82 -11.60 -4.15
N GLY A 73 8.58 -11.92 -4.50
CA GLY A 73 7.41 -11.07 -4.25
C GLY A 73 7.18 -10.82 -2.76
N LEU A 74 7.33 -11.83 -1.90
CA LEU A 74 7.21 -11.68 -0.45
C LEU A 74 8.32 -10.78 0.13
N VAL A 75 9.55 -10.92 -0.33
CA VAL A 75 10.67 -10.07 0.10
C VAL A 75 10.47 -8.62 -0.34
N ALA A 76 9.98 -8.39 -1.57
CA ALA A 76 9.57 -7.05 -2.00
C ALA A 76 8.43 -6.50 -1.15
N GLY A 77 7.41 -7.32 -0.88
CA GLY A 77 6.31 -7.00 0.01
C GLY A 77 6.78 -6.55 1.38
N LEU A 78 7.70 -7.30 2.00
CA LEU A 78 8.32 -6.94 3.27
C LEU A 78 9.04 -5.58 3.20
N ALA A 79 9.75 -5.29 2.11
CA ALA A 79 10.39 -3.98 1.92
C ALA A 79 9.35 -2.84 1.91
N PHE A 80 8.22 -3.02 1.21
CA PHE A 80 7.13 -2.04 1.21
C PHE A 80 6.47 -1.90 2.58
N VAL A 81 6.26 -3.00 3.32
CA VAL A 81 5.74 -2.98 4.69
C VAL A 81 6.68 -2.21 5.61
N LEU A 82 7.99 -2.47 5.56
CA LEU A 82 8.99 -1.75 6.35
C LEU A 82 8.97 -0.26 6.05
N ARG A 83 8.91 0.12 4.76
CA ARG A 83 8.82 1.52 4.33
C ARG A 83 7.53 2.18 4.80
N TYR A 84 6.42 1.46 4.78
CA TYR A 84 5.13 1.93 5.29
C TYR A 84 5.17 2.14 6.81
N VAL A 85 5.73 1.20 7.58
CA VAL A 85 5.85 1.34 9.04
C VAL A 85 6.76 2.51 9.43
N ALA A 86 7.82 2.76 8.66
CA ALA A 86 8.76 3.85 8.93
C ALA A 86 8.19 5.24 8.56
N GLY A 87 7.40 5.35 7.49
CA GLY A 87 6.97 6.62 6.90
C GLY A 87 5.47 6.96 6.99
N GLY A 88 4.62 5.94 7.16
CA GLY A 88 3.16 6.04 7.13
C GLY A 88 2.55 5.95 5.72
N SER A 89 1.23 6.15 5.65
CA SER A 89 0.42 6.11 4.42
C SER A 89 0.86 7.12 3.35
N ALA A 90 1.26 8.33 3.77
CA ALA A 90 1.72 9.40 2.89
C ALA A 90 3.00 9.04 2.12
N GLU A 91 3.97 8.39 2.76
CA GLU A 91 5.23 7.97 2.13
C GLU A 91 5.02 6.85 1.10
N LEU A 92 4.08 5.93 1.36
CA LEU A 92 3.72 4.89 0.39
C LEU A 92 3.02 5.49 -0.83
N ALA A 93 2.14 6.47 -0.63
CA ALA A 93 1.47 7.19 -1.71
C ALA A 93 2.45 7.99 -2.59
N ALA A 94 3.50 8.57 -1.98
CA ALA A 94 4.58 9.23 -2.71
C ALA A 94 5.46 8.24 -3.49
N THR A 95 5.63 7.02 -2.99
CA THR A 95 6.49 5.99 -3.58
C THR A 95 5.80 5.23 -4.73
N VAL A 96 4.49 4.95 -4.64
CA VAL A 96 3.77 4.11 -5.61
C VAL A 96 2.63 4.89 -6.29
N ARG A 97 2.88 5.35 -7.52
CA ARG A 97 1.91 6.12 -8.31
C ARG A 97 0.86 5.28 -9.04
N ILE A 98 1.08 3.96 -9.16
CA ILE A 98 0.20 3.04 -9.88
C ILE A 98 -0.91 2.54 -8.94
N ARG A 99 -2.13 2.34 -9.49
CA ARG A 99 -3.25 1.75 -8.74
C ARG A 99 -2.98 0.26 -8.46
N PRO A 100 -3.01 -0.21 -7.21
CA PRO A 100 -2.69 -1.60 -6.87
C PRO A 100 -3.53 -2.63 -7.64
N PRO A 101 -4.85 -2.46 -7.85
CA PRO A 101 -5.65 -3.41 -8.63
C PRO A 101 -5.14 -3.61 -10.07
N VAL A 102 -4.52 -2.59 -10.67
CA VAL A 102 -3.94 -2.68 -12.01
C VAL A 102 -2.70 -3.57 -11.99
N VAL A 103 -1.85 -3.42 -10.98
CA VAL A 103 -0.65 -4.25 -10.81
C VAL A 103 -1.06 -5.71 -10.57
N ILE A 104 -2.04 -5.95 -9.70
CA ILE A 104 -2.61 -7.28 -9.42
C ILE A 104 -3.16 -7.92 -10.70
N GLY A 105 -4.02 -7.20 -11.41
CA GLY A 105 -4.65 -7.68 -12.65
C GLY A 105 -3.63 -7.97 -13.75
N SER A 106 -2.59 -7.13 -13.88
CA SER A 106 -1.50 -7.34 -14.84
C SER A 106 -0.67 -8.58 -14.51
N GLY A 107 -0.28 -8.76 -13.24
CA GLY A 107 0.47 -9.94 -12.80
C GLY A 107 -0.33 -11.23 -12.99
N LEU A 108 -1.61 -11.21 -12.62
CA LEU A 108 -2.51 -12.35 -12.82
C LEU A 108 -2.66 -12.69 -14.31
N SER A 109 -2.87 -11.68 -15.15
CA SER A 109 -3.01 -11.86 -16.60
C SER A 109 -1.76 -12.47 -17.22
N ILE A 110 -0.57 -11.98 -16.85
CA ILE A 110 0.71 -12.53 -17.30
C ILE A 110 0.85 -14.00 -16.86
N ALA A 111 0.55 -14.31 -15.60
CA ALA A 111 0.65 -15.68 -15.07
C ALA A 111 -0.30 -16.65 -15.78
N VAL A 112 -1.57 -16.26 -15.95
CA VAL A 112 -2.61 -17.07 -16.61
C VAL A 112 -2.27 -17.28 -18.09
N ILE A 113 -1.92 -16.22 -18.82
CA ILE A 113 -1.54 -16.33 -20.24
C ILE A 113 -0.34 -17.27 -20.38
N THR A 114 0.70 -17.07 -19.57
CA THR A 114 1.90 -17.91 -19.61
C THR A 114 1.58 -19.39 -19.33
N ALA A 115 0.69 -19.67 -18.38
CA ALA A 115 0.28 -21.03 -18.05
C ALA A 115 -0.56 -21.70 -19.15
N LEU A 116 -1.40 -20.94 -19.87
CA LEU A 116 -2.29 -21.47 -20.92
C LEU A 116 -1.64 -21.57 -22.30
N VAL A 117 -0.63 -20.75 -22.62
CA VAL A 117 0.05 -20.76 -23.94
C VAL A 117 0.50 -22.16 -24.38
N PRO A 118 1.09 -23.02 -23.53
CA PRO A 118 1.45 -24.38 -23.90
C PRO A 118 0.24 -25.24 -24.29
N ALA A 119 -0.89 -25.07 -23.61
CA ALA A 119 -2.12 -25.83 -23.86
C ALA A 119 -2.71 -25.54 -25.24
N LEU A 120 -2.59 -24.30 -25.72
CA LEU A 120 -2.98 -23.92 -27.08
C LEU A 120 -2.13 -24.62 -28.16
N SER A 121 -0.94 -25.09 -27.78
CA SER A 121 -0.02 -25.82 -28.65
C SER A 121 -0.12 -27.35 -28.49
N GLY A 122 -1.15 -27.85 -27.79
CA GLY A 122 -1.35 -29.27 -27.51
C GLY A 122 -0.42 -29.86 -26.45
N GLN A 123 0.34 -29.03 -25.73
CA GLN A 123 1.16 -29.46 -24.60
C GLN A 123 0.36 -29.40 -23.30
N PRO A 124 0.77 -30.11 -22.23
CA PRO A 124 0.18 -29.92 -20.91
C PRO A 124 0.26 -28.45 -20.45
N VAL A 125 -0.76 -27.98 -19.71
CA VAL A 125 -0.75 -26.67 -19.04
C VAL A 125 0.51 -26.57 -18.16
N LEU A 126 1.08 -25.36 -18.04
CA LEU A 126 2.34 -25.11 -17.31
C LEU A 126 3.59 -25.81 -17.90
N SER A 127 3.49 -26.41 -19.08
CA SER A 127 4.67 -26.97 -19.75
C SER A 127 5.68 -25.87 -20.06
N SER A 128 6.93 -26.08 -19.68
CA SER A 128 8.01 -25.09 -19.81
C SER A 128 8.77 -25.29 -21.12
N ALA A 129 8.82 -24.25 -21.95
CA ALA A 129 9.66 -24.21 -23.14
C ALA A 129 10.96 -23.45 -22.82
N ILE A 130 12.10 -24.01 -23.23
CA ILE A 130 13.42 -23.42 -23.02
C ILE A 130 13.81 -22.66 -24.30
N TRP A 131 13.89 -21.34 -24.20
CA TRP A 131 14.39 -20.50 -25.29
C TRP A 131 15.87 -20.18 -25.01
N LYS A 132 16.74 -20.57 -25.93
CA LYS A 132 18.18 -20.21 -25.85
C LYS A 132 18.38 -18.91 -26.61
N LEU A 133 18.60 -17.82 -25.89
CA LEU A 133 18.96 -16.53 -26.47
C LEU A 133 20.46 -16.30 -26.29
N THR A 134 21.22 -16.31 -27.37
CA THR A 134 22.65 -15.96 -27.38
C THR A 134 22.78 -14.43 -27.40
N LEU A 135 23.10 -13.83 -26.26
CA LEU A 135 23.42 -12.41 -26.18
C LEU A 135 24.94 -12.21 -26.38
N PRO A 136 25.36 -11.31 -27.29
CA PRO A 136 26.77 -11.18 -27.69
C PRO A 136 27.71 -10.72 -26.57
N VAL A 137 27.19 -10.24 -25.43
CA VAL A 137 27.99 -9.76 -24.28
C VAL A 137 27.89 -10.69 -23.05
N LEU A 138 26.82 -11.50 -22.93
CA LEU A 138 26.53 -12.31 -21.72
C LEU A 138 26.60 -13.84 -21.94
N GLY A 139 26.77 -14.34 -23.17
CA GLY A 139 26.77 -15.78 -23.48
C GLY A 139 25.38 -16.36 -23.76
N GLU A 140 25.22 -17.69 -23.66
CA GLU A 140 23.93 -18.39 -23.85
C GLU A 140 23.00 -18.14 -22.65
N LEU A 141 22.04 -17.22 -22.77
CA LEU A 141 21.00 -17.01 -21.78
C LEU A 141 19.85 -17.99 -22.05
N LYS A 142 19.68 -18.99 -21.18
CA LYS A 142 18.51 -19.89 -21.22
C LYS A 142 17.35 -19.20 -20.51
N ILE A 143 16.46 -18.57 -21.27
CA ILE A 143 15.22 -18.00 -20.74
C ILE A 143 14.14 -19.07 -20.86
N THR A 144 13.67 -19.57 -19.72
CA THR A 144 12.54 -20.51 -19.66
C THR A 144 11.24 -19.73 -19.53
N THR A 145 10.17 -20.18 -20.19
CA THR A 145 8.83 -19.58 -20.06
C THR A 145 8.33 -19.48 -18.62
N ASN A 146 8.85 -20.32 -17.71
CA ASN A 146 8.61 -20.24 -16.26
C ASN A 146 8.97 -18.86 -15.65
N LEU A 147 9.91 -18.11 -16.25
CA LEU A 147 10.25 -16.76 -15.77
C LEU A 147 9.08 -15.80 -15.89
N PHE A 148 8.30 -15.90 -16.96
CA PHE A 148 7.14 -15.05 -17.15
C PHE A 148 6.04 -15.37 -16.15
N LEU A 149 5.90 -16.65 -15.77
CA LEU A 149 5.00 -17.08 -14.70
C LEU A 149 5.46 -16.46 -13.36
N ASP A 150 6.74 -16.58 -13.04
CA ASP A 150 7.33 -16.01 -11.82
C ASP A 150 7.17 -14.47 -11.76
N ILE A 151 7.40 -13.77 -12.88
CA ILE A 151 7.17 -12.32 -12.98
C ILE A 151 5.68 -12.00 -12.72
N GLY A 152 4.75 -12.78 -13.28
CA GLY A 152 3.33 -12.61 -13.05
C GLY A 152 2.96 -12.75 -11.57
N VAL A 153 3.44 -13.81 -10.91
CA VAL A 153 3.24 -14.05 -9.47
C VAL A 153 3.88 -12.96 -8.62
N TYR A 154 5.09 -12.51 -8.97
CA TYR A 154 5.80 -11.43 -8.29
C TYR A 154 4.99 -10.13 -8.29
N LEU A 155 4.51 -9.71 -9.46
CA LEU A 155 3.70 -8.50 -9.61
C LEU A 155 2.38 -8.62 -8.84
N LEU A 156 1.74 -9.79 -8.89
CA LEU A 156 0.52 -10.07 -8.14
C LEU A 156 0.73 -9.86 -6.63
N ILE A 157 1.78 -10.45 -6.06
CA ILE A 157 2.07 -10.34 -4.62
C ILE A 157 2.38 -8.90 -4.24
N VAL A 158 3.25 -8.22 -4.98
CA VAL A 158 3.58 -6.80 -4.72
C VAL A 158 2.33 -5.93 -4.78
N GLY A 159 1.47 -6.16 -5.78
CA GLY A 159 0.19 -5.46 -5.91
C GLY A 159 -0.72 -5.67 -4.69
N VAL A 160 -0.88 -6.91 -4.25
CA VAL A 160 -1.71 -7.26 -3.08
C VAL A 160 -1.16 -6.62 -1.80
N VAL A 161 0.16 -6.63 -1.59
CA VAL A 161 0.76 -6.03 -0.39
C VAL A 161 0.53 -4.51 -0.38
N ILE A 162 0.74 -3.83 -1.51
CA ILE A 162 0.50 -2.39 -1.59
C ILE A 162 -0.98 -2.07 -1.37
N ASP A 163 -1.89 -2.88 -1.92
CA ASP A 163 -3.33 -2.73 -1.71
C ASP A 163 -3.72 -2.89 -0.23
N LEU A 164 -3.19 -3.93 0.42
CA LEU A 164 -3.40 -4.18 1.84
C LEU A 164 -2.91 -3.01 2.69
N LEU A 165 -1.69 -2.52 2.44
CA LEU A 165 -1.12 -1.39 3.18
C LEU A 165 -1.97 -0.12 3.03
N ARG A 166 -2.53 0.12 1.84
CA ARG A 166 -3.44 1.26 1.61
C ARG A 166 -4.76 1.10 2.36
N THR A 167 -5.35 -0.09 2.33
CA THR A 167 -6.61 -0.38 3.03
C THR A 167 -6.44 -0.26 4.54
N VAL A 168 -5.35 -0.80 5.09
CA VAL A 168 -5.04 -0.67 6.53
C VAL A 168 -4.77 0.78 6.91
N GLY A 169 -4.00 1.52 6.09
CA GLY A 169 -3.76 2.94 6.32
C GLY A 169 -5.02 3.79 6.32
N ALA A 170 -5.92 3.55 5.35
CA ALA A 170 -7.21 4.23 5.30
C ALA A 170 -8.08 3.90 6.53
N GLY A 171 -8.05 2.65 7.01
CA GLY A 171 -8.78 2.24 8.21
C GLY A 171 -8.29 2.94 9.48
N THR A 172 -6.98 3.14 9.62
CA THR A 172 -6.40 3.87 10.76
C THR A 172 -6.70 5.37 10.75
N GLU A 173 -6.91 5.97 9.57
CA GLU A 173 -7.24 7.38 9.43
C GLU A 173 -8.73 7.68 9.73
N LEU A 174 -9.62 6.71 9.49
CA LEU A 174 -11.06 6.83 9.73
C LEU A 174 -11.47 6.54 11.18
N GLY A 175 -10.66 5.80 11.94
CA GLY A 175 -10.91 5.42 13.33
C GLY A 175 -10.22 6.31 14.37
N GLY A 176 -9.92 7.57 14.03
CA GLY A 176 -9.31 8.51 14.96
C GLY A 176 -10.20 8.79 16.18
N PRO A 177 -9.63 8.91 17.41
CA PRO A 177 -10.33 8.96 18.70
C PRO A 177 -11.09 10.29 18.96
N GLY A 178 -12.01 10.66 18.07
CA GLY A 178 -12.82 11.87 18.21
C GLY A 178 -14.26 11.75 17.73
N LEU A 179 -14.71 10.54 17.38
CA LEU A 179 -16.09 10.32 16.91
C LEU A 179 -16.88 9.37 17.81
N ASP A 180 -16.22 8.59 18.66
CA ASP A 180 -16.80 7.67 19.63
C ASP A 180 -17.03 8.34 21.00
N ASP A 181 -16.09 9.13 21.52
CA ASP A 181 -16.26 9.75 22.85
C ASP A 181 -17.36 10.84 22.87
N GLU A 182 -17.44 11.72 21.86
CA GLU A 182 -18.48 12.77 21.82
C GLU A 182 -19.89 12.23 21.51
N THR A 183 -20.00 11.10 20.81
CA THR A 183 -21.30 10.48 20.52
C THR A 183 -21.80 9.66 21.70
N LEU A 184 -20.91 9.01 22.46
CA LEU A 184 -21.26 8.30 23.68
C LEU A 184 -21.64 9.26 24.82
N GLU A 185 -20.93 10.38 24.98
CA GLU A 185 -21.33 11.40 25.98
C GLU A 185 -22.68 12.05 25.64
N ARG A 186 -22.97 12.31 24.36
CA ARG A 186 -24.27 12.87 23.95
C ARG A 186 -25.43 11.90 24.17
N GLU A 187 -25.23 10.60 23.92
CA GLU A 187 -26.26 9.58 24.17
C GLU A 187 -26.49 9.28 25.66
N GLU A 188 -25.51 9.52 26.53
CA GLU A 188 -25.63 9.35 27.98
C GLU A 188 -26.29 10.57 28.64
N VAL A 189 -26.01 11.78 28.14
CA VAL A 189 -26.66 13.02 28.56
C VAL A 189 -28.13 13.09 28.11
N GLU A 190 -28.48 12.53 26.95
CA GLU A 190 -29.88 12.50 26.48
C GLU A 190 -30.73 11.43 27.19
N ARG A 191 -30.10 10.49 27.90
CA ARG A 191 -30.78 9.42 28.66
C ARG A 191 -31.03 9.73 30.13
N THR A 192 -30.56 10.88 30.63
CA THR A 192 -30.68 11.32 32.04
C THR A 192 -31.63 12.50 32.17
#